data_AF-A0A0R2R9Q8-F1
#
_entry.id   AF-A0A0R2R9Q8-F1
#
_cell.length_a   1.000
_cell.length_b   1.000
_cell.length_c   1.000
_cell.angle_alpha   90.00
_cell.angle_beta   90.00
_cell.angle_gamma   90.00
#
_symmetry.space_group_name_H-M   'P 1'
#
loop_
_entity.id
_entity.type
_entity.pdbx_description
1 polymer ?
#
loop_
_entity_poly.entity_id
_entity_poly.type
_entity_poly.pdbx_seq_one_letter_code
_entity_poly.pdbx_strand_id
1 'polypeptide(L)' 'MVKPPESTRAYFRGTVLQRWPNDVIAANWDSVVFDIPNQGLKRIPMPEPLRGTRALVGGLLASSQNPSDLIEKLSSEF' A
#
# COMPACT_ATOMS: atom_id res chain seq x y z
N MET A 1 11.83 -3.02 16.05
CA MET A 1 11.10 -2.62 14.82
C MET A 1 9.66 -2.32 15.22
N VAL A 2 9.12 -1.14 14.87
CA VAL A 2 7.79 -0.69 15.31
C VAL A 2 6.75 -1.15 14.29
N LYS A 3 5.71 -1.88 14.73
CA LYS A 3 4.58 -2.26 13.88
C LYS A 3 3.68 -1.04 13.66
N PRO A 4 3.18 -0.81 12.43
CA PRO A 4 2.23 0.27 12.20
C PRO A 4 0.90 0.02 12.93
N PRO A 5 0.17 1.07 13.35
CA PRO A 5 -1.13 0.91 13.98
C PRO A 5 -2.14 0.32 12.98
N GLU A 6 -2.82 -0.75 13.40
CA GLU A 6 -3.65 -1.58 12.51
C GLU A 6 -4.98 -0.93 12.10
N SER A 7 -5.47 0.05 12.87
CA SER A 7 -6.79 0.67 12.69
C SER A 7 -6.78 1.96 11.86
N THR A 8 -5.67 2.27 11.17
CA THR A 8 -5.55 3.48 10.34
C THR A 8 -4.82 3.18 9.04
N ARG A 9 -4.81 4.14 8.10
CA ARG A 9 -4.03 4.11 6.85
C ARG A 9 -2.53 3.90 7.04
N ALA A 10 -2.01 4.15 8.24
CA ALA A 10 -0.61 3.86 8.54
C ALA A 10 -0.31 2.36 8.51
N TYR A 11 -1.31 1.48 8.72
CA TYR A 11 -1.16 0.04 8.50
C TYR A 11 -0.75 -0.27 7.06
N PHE A 12 -1.52 0.20 6.08
CA PHE A 12 -1.18 0.03 4.66
C PHE A 12 0.22 0.57 4.36
N ARG A 13 0.48 1.84 4.66
CA ARG A 13 1.77 2.49 4.36
C ARG A 13 2.95 1.78 5.01
N GLY A 14 2.84 1.44 6.30
CA GLY A 14 3.91 0.74 7.01
C GLY A 14 4.13 -0.66 6.47
N THR A 15 3.07 -1.37 6.10
CA THR A 15 3.17 -2.74 5.58
C THR A 15 3.84 -2.76 4.20
N VAL A 16 3.46 -1.87 3.28
CA VAL A 16 4.08 -1.84 1.95
C VAL A 16 5.53 -1.38 2.01
N LEU A 17 5.89 -0.43 2.88
CA LEU A 17 7.28 -0.03 3.12
C LEU A 17 8.13 -1.16 3.70
N GLN A 18 7.54 -2.02 4.54
CA GLN A 18 8.25 -3.17 5.12
C GLN A 18 8.39 -4.32 4.11
N ARG A 19 7.40 -4.53 3.25
CA ARG A 19 7.34 -5.69 2.35
C ARG A 19 8.05 -5.46 1.02
N TRP A 20 7.96 -4.24 0.48
CA TRP A 20 8.50 -3.87 -0.83
C TRP A 20 9.32 -2.56 -0.74
N PRO A 21 10.37 -2.51 0.10
CA PRO A 21 11.12 -1.29 0.34
C PRO A 21 11.82 -0.74 -0.92
N ASN A 22 12.19 -1.61 -1.85
CA ASN A 22 12.87 -1.20 -3.09
C ASN A 22 11.92 -0.68 -4.16
N ASP A 23 10.63 -1.02 -4.07
CA ASP A 23 9.63 -0.62 -5.06
C ASP A 23 8.92 0.67 -4.64
N VAL A 24 8.97 1.05 -3.36
CA VAL A 24 8.37 2.30 -2.84
C VAL A 24 9.38 3.44 -2.91
N ILE A 25 9.21 4.34 -3.88
CA ILE A 25 10.12 5.48 -4.08
C ILE A 25 9.74 6.73 -3.25
N ALA A 26 8.48 6.83 -2.82
CA ALA A 26 8.01 7.92 -1.97
C ALA A 26 6.81 7.49 -1.13
N ALA A 27 6.76 7.96 0.11
CA ALA A 27 5.60 7.78 0.98
C ALA A 27 5.42 9.02 1.87
N ASN A 28 4.20 9.53 1.94
CA ASN A 28 3.81 10.62 2.83
C ASN A 28 2.49 10.26 3.54
N TRP A 29 1.79 11.23 4.14
CA TRP A 29 0.53 10.97 4.86
C TRP A 29 -0.63 10.60 3.95
N ASP A 30 -0.71 11.22 2.78
CA ASP A 30 -1.83 11.14 1.86
C ASP A 30 -1.58 10.21 0.66
N SER A 31 -0.38 9.66 0.48
CA SER A 31 -0.07 8.78 -0.66
C SER A 31 1.19 7.93 -0.48
N VAL A 32 1.24 6.86 -1.26
CA VAL A 32 2.43 6.02 -1.50
C VAL A 32 2.66 5.94 -3.01
N VAL A 33 3.91 6.04 -3.45
CA VAL A 33 4.31 5.94 -4.86
C VAL A 33 5.21 4.73 -5.03
N PHE A 34 4.81 3.84 -5.93
CA PHE A 34 5.59 2.70 -6.37
C PHE A 34 6.24 3.00 -7.73
N ASP A 35 7.45 2.47 -7.94
CA ASP A 35 8.04 2.34 -9.27
C ASP A 35 7.88 0.89 -9.73
N ILE A 36 7.12 0.68 -10.82
CA ILE A 36 6.77 -0.65 -11.30
C ILE A 36 7.51 -0.92 -12.62
N PRO A 37 8.31 -2.01 -12.71
CA PRO A 37 8.98 -2.38 -13.95
C PRO A 37 8.02 -2.44 -15.14
N ASN A 38 8.36 -1.74 -16.22
CA ASN A 38 7.56 -1.64 -17.46
C ASN A 38 6.17 -1.00 -17.33
N GLN A 39 5.78 -0.49 -16.15
CA GLN A 39 4.51 0.25 -15.96
C GLN A 39 4.71 1.67 -15.43
N GLY A 40 5.93 2.01 -15.00
CA GLY A 40 6.31 3.32 -14.50
C GLY A 40 5.79 3.60 -13.10
N LEU A 41 5.70 4.89 -12.77
CA LEU A 41 5.30 5.33 -11.43
C LEU A 41 3.80 5.18 -11.21
N LYS A 42 3.43 4.51 -10.11
CA LYS A 42 2.04 4.32 -9.68
C LYS A 42 1.83 4.98 -8.33
N ARG A 43 0.97 6.00 -8.28
CA ARG A 43 0.60 6.69 -7.05
C ARG A 43 -0.71 6.13 -6.51
N ILE A 44 -0.67 5.66 -5.27
CA ILE A 44 -1.85 5.25 -4.51
C ILE A 44 -2.25 6.39 -3.57
N PRO A 45 -3.38 7.09 -3.83
CA PRO A 45 -3.90 8.08 -2.92
C PRO A 45 -4.51 7.41 -1.67
N MET A 46 -4.32 8.04 -0.52
CA MET A 46 -4.78 7.61 0.80
C MET A 46 -5.36 8.80 1.60
N PRO A 47 -6.31 9.57 1.04
CA PRO A 47 -6.84 10.76 1.71
C PRO A 47 -7.56 10.40 3.03
N GLU A 48 -8.25 9.26 3.04
CA GLU A 48 -9.06 8.79 4.16
C GLU A 48 -8.22 8.09 5.25
N PRO A 49 -8.14 8.65 6.48
CA PRO A 49 -7.36 8.06 7.57
C PRO A 49 -7.77 6.63 7.95
N LEU A 50 -9.02 6.24 7.66
CA LEU A 50 -9.62 4.96 8.07
C LEU A 50 -9.83 3.96 6.93
N ARG A 51 -9.35 4.20 5.69
CA ARG A 51 -9.52 3.22 4.59
C ARG A 51 -8.36 2.25 4.39
N GLY A 52 -7.18 2.51 4.96
CA GLY A 52 -6.01 1.64 4.84
C GLY A 52 -5.73 0.77 6.06
N THR A 53 -6.77 0.35 6.78
CA THR A 53 -6.66 -0.46 8.02
C THR A 53 -6.42 -1.92 7.73
N ARG A 54 -5.94 -2.68 8.72
CA ARG A 54 -5.78 -4.14 8.61
C ARG A 54 -7.09 -4.85 8.29
N ALA A 55 -8.20 -4.40 8.89
CA ALA A 55 -9.50 -4.99 8.65
C ALA A 55 -9.95 -4.86 7.18
N LEU A 56 -9.58 -3.75 6.53
CA LEU A 56 -9.98 -3.48 5.14
C LEU A 56 -9.00 -4.06 4.12
N VAL A 57 -7.70 -3.84 4.30
CA VAL A 57 -6.70 -4.19 3.27
C VAL A 57 -5.78 -5.34 3.66
N GLY A 58 -5.91 -5.90 4.87
CA GLY A 58 -5.01 -6.95 5.36
C GLY A 58 -5.06 -8.23 4.52
N GLY A 59 -6.26 -8.66 4.12
CA GLY A 59 -6.44 -9.81 3.24
C GLY A 59 -5.89 -9.56 1.83
N LEU A 60 -6.20 -8.39 1.27
CA LEU A 60 -5.70 -7.96 -0.04
C LEU A 60 -4.17 -7.93 -0.05
N LEU A 61 -3.55 -7.29 0.95
CA LEU A 61 -2.09 -7.30 1.15
C LEU A 61 -1.57 -8.73 1.25
N ALA A 62 -2.11 -9.57 2.14
CA ALA A 62 -1.63 -10.94 2.31
C ALA A 62 -1.68 -11.77 1.01
N SER A 63 -2.70 -11.57 0.17
CA SER A 63 -2.85 -12.26 -1.12
C SER A 63 -1.98 -11.69 -2.24
N SER A 64 -1.43 -10.48 -2.08
CA SER A 64 -0.67 -9.79 -3.13
C SER A 64 0.77 -10.30 -3.18
N GLN A 65 1.25 -10.74 -4.33
CA GLN A 65 2.61 -11.27 -4.48
C GLN A 65 3.67 -10.19 -4.68
N ASN A 66 3.29 -9.11 -5.37
CA ASN A 66 4.17 -7.98 -5.70
C ASN A 66 3.34 -6.68 -5.78
N PRO A 67 4.00 -5.51 -5.90
CA PRO A 67 3.29 -4.23 -6.01
C PRO A 67 2.34 -4.12 -7.22
N SER A 68 2.65 -4.73 -8.38
CA SER A 68 1.74 -4.71 -9.53
C SER A 68 0.42 -5.41 -9.21
N ASP A 69 0.50 -6.62 -8.66
CA ASP A 69 -0.67 -7.41 -8.23
C ASP A 69 -1.48 -6.68 -7.15
N LEU A 70 -0.80 -6.02 -6.19
CA LEU A 70 -1.46 -5.16 -5.20
C LEU A 70 -2.27 -4.05 -5.90
N ILE A 71 -1.65 -3.34 -6.84
CA ILE A 71 -2.27 -2.18 -7.50
C ILE A 71 -3.47 -2.62 -8.35
N GLU A 72 -3.34 -3.72 -9.09
CA GLU A 72 -4.43 -4.32 -9.87
C GLU A 72 -5.62 -4.69 -8.98
N LYS A 73 -5.37 -5.35 -7.85
CA LYS A 73 -6.42 -5.69 -6.87
C LYS A 73 -7.07 -4.46 -6.26
N LEU A 74 -6.29 -3.44 -5.89
CA LEU A 74 -6.82 -2.18 -5.37
C LEU A 74 -7.69 -1.46 -6.41
N SER A 75 -7.35 -1.51 -7.70
CA SER A 75 -8.17 -0.91 -8.76
C SER A 75 -9.43 -1.71 -9.06
N SER A 76 -9.50 -2.99 -8.70
CA SER A 76 -10.69 -3.83 -8.91
C SER A 76 -11.75 -3.73 -7.81
N GLU A 77 -11.38 -3.23 -6.63
CA GLU A 77 -12.30 -3.02 -5.50
C GLU A 77 -12.90 -1.60 -5.44
N PHE A 78 -12.66 -0.79 -6.48
CA PHE A 78 -13.17 0.58 -6.62
C PHE A 78 -13.78 0.83 -8.00
#